data_AF-A0A2N9GTQ0-F1
#
_entry.id   AF-A0A2N9GTQ0-F1
#
_cell.length_a   1.000
_cell.length_b   1.000
_cell.length_c   1.000
_cell.angle_alpha   90.00
_cell.angle_beta   90.00
_cell.angle_gamma   90.00
#
_symmetry.space_group_name_H-M   'P 1'
#
loop_
_entity.id
_entity.type
_entity.pdbx_description
1 polymer ?
#
loop_
_entity_poly.entity_id
_entity_poly.type
_entity_poly.pdbx_seq_one_letter_code
_entity_poly.pdbx_strand_id
1 'polypeptide(L)'
;MAERQIQMAALIDKLTKAGHVGNNRGLDIFADCDDAILEYVLPHCKVDQLMYVEECSKSKGRDLSPITDMLWKKFYEREFGVEKANDVVQRMRQNKVIFKWKALYEAKKKEATEAENKAIDRVRKLYEKENERKQKRQVKVCTFVPPSSNNKKRGCIEVSNMKKGNLMKKARKEFLDCREVKDFAAVNRIALQRKRHAPSLLIK
;
A
#
# COMPACT_ATOMS: atom_id res chain seq x y z
N MET A 1 -36.93 38.32 20.14
CA MET A 1 -36.84 37.63 18.82
C MET A 1 -35.45 37.79 18.22
N ALA A 2 -34.94 39.02 18.09
CA ALA A 2 -33.59 39.29 17.55
C ALA A 2 -32.45 38.59 18.32
N GLU A 3 -32.48 38.60 19.66
CA GLU A 3 -31.42 37.97 20.48
C GLU A 3 -31.31 36.46 20.26
N ARG A 4 -32.44 35.75 20.12
CA ARG A 4 -32.45 34.30 19.83
C ARG A 4 -31.88 34.01 18.43
N GLN A 5 -32.19 34.85 17.44
CA GLN A 5 -31.62 34.70 16.10
C GLN A 5 -30.11 34.93 16.08
N ILE A 6 -29.61 35.93 16.84
CA ILE A 6 -28.18 36.20 16.99
C ILE A 6 -27.47 35.01 17.66
N GLN A 7 -28.08 34.40 18.67
CA GLN A 7 -27.53 33.21 19.33
C GLN A 7 -27.47 31.99 18.39
N MET A 8 -28.52 31.76 17.59
CA MET A 8 -28.54 30.67 16.60
C MET A 8 -27.46 30.85 15.52
N ALA A 9 -27.30 32.07 15.01
CA ALA A 9 -26.26 32.39 14.03
C ALA A 9 -24.85 32.14 14.60
N ALA A 10 -24.61 32.52 15.86
CA ALA A 10 -23.34 32.26 16.54
C ALA A 10 -23.06 30.76 16.73
N LEU A 11 -24.10 29.95 16.96
CA LEU A 11 -23.96 28.49 17.03
C LEU A 11 -23.61 27.88 15.67
N ILE A 12 -24.25 28.35 14.60
CA ILE A 12 -23.92 27.92 13.22
C ILE A 12 -22.47 28.30 12.87
N ASP A 13 -22.01 29.49 13.25
CA ASP A 13 -20.62 29.92 13.04
C ASP A 13 -19.62 29.04 13.81
N LYS A 14 -19.89 28.76 15.09
CA LYS A 14 -19.08 27.81 15.89
C LYS A 14 -19.00 26.44 15.23
N LEU A 15 -20.13 25.96 14.71
CA LEU A 15 -20.20 24.67 14.04
C LEU A 15 -19.40 24.70 12.72
N THR A 16 -19.54 25.74 11.92
CA THR A 16 -18.78 25.92 10.68
C THR A 16 -17.27 26.00 10.94
N LYS A 17 -16.86 26.75 11.96
CA LYS A 17 -15.46 26.91 12.39
C LYS A 17 -14.85 25.60 12.87
N ALA A 18 -15.57 24.82 13.69
CA ALA A 18 -15.11 23.51 14.13
C ALA A 18 -14.83 22.59 12.93
N GLY A 19 -15.65 22.67 11.89
CA GLY A 19 -15.51 21.87 10.67
C GLY A 19 -14.38 22.32 9.74
N HIS A 20 -13.81 23.50 9.94
CA HIS A 20 -12.63 23.99 9.23
C HIS A 20 -11.34 23.69 10.00
N VAL A 21 -11.37 23.84 11.33
CA VAL A 21 -10.21 23.64 12.21
C VAL A 21 -10.00 22.16 12.59
N GLY A 22 -11.03 21.32 12.41
CA GLY A 22 -10.99 19.90 12.83
C GLY A 22 -11.05 19.72 14.35
N ASN A 23 -11.36 20.78 15.11
CA ASN A 23 -11.46 20.74 16.56
C ASN A 23 -12.92 20.64 17.00
N ASN A 24 -13.39 19.42 17.23
CA ASN A 24 -14.77 19.14 17.65
C ASN A 24 -15.00 19.31 19.16
N ARG A 25 -13.97 19.59 19.98
CA ARG A 25 -14.11 19.71 21.45
C ARG A 25 -15.15 20.75 21.87
N GLY A 26 -15.30 21.82 21.09
CA GLY A 26 -16.28 22.89 21.35
C GLY A 26 -17.72 22.54 20.99
N LEU A 27 -17.99 21.36 20.39
CA LEU A 27 -19.34 20.94 20.00
C LEU A 27 -20.11 20.25 21.13
N ASP A 28 -19.49 20.01 22.28
CA ASP A 28 -20.20 19.41 23.44
C ASP A 28 -21.35 20.30 23.95
N ILE A 29 -21.27 21.61 23.70
CA ILE A 29 -22.35 22.56 24.01
C ILE A 29 -23.67 22.20 23.30
N PHE A 30 -23.60 21.51 22.16
CA PHE A 30 -24.80 21.10 21.42
C PHE A 30 -25.54 19.94 22.07
N ALA A 31 -24.86 19.13 22.89
CA ALA A 31 -25.52 18.05 23.63
C ALA A 31 -26.51 18.59 24.68
N ASP A 32 -26.27 19.80 25.18
CA ASP A 32 -27.10 20.47 26.19
C ASP A 32 -28.14 21.42 25.58
N CYS A 33 -28.16 21.61 24.26
CA CYS A 33 -29.09 22.55 23.59
C CYS A 33 -30.51 21.98 23.44
N ASP A 34 -31.53 22.83 23.45
CA ASP A 34 -32.92 22.41 23.20
C ASP A 34 -33.12 21.80 21.81
N ASP A 35 -34.07 20.85 21.71
CA ASP A 35 -34.40 20.14 20.46
C ASP A 35 -34.76 21.12 19.31
N ALA A 36 -35.49 22.19 19.61
CA ALA A 36 -35.87 23.21 18.64
C ALA A 36 -34.67 24.01 18.09
N ILE A 37 -33.63 24.21 18.90
CA ILE A 37 -32.40 24.86 18.46
C ILE A 37 -31.61 23.90 17.57
N LEU A 38 -31.52 22.63 17.98
CA LEU A 38 -30.83 21.59 17.23
C LEU A 38 -31.46 21.36 15.85
N GLU A 39 -32.79 21.36 15.75
CA GLU A 39 -33.50 21.22 14.48
C GLU A 39 -33.10 22.31 13.45
N TYR A 40 -32.76 23.52 13.93
CA TYR A 40 -32.34 24.62 13.07
C TYR A 40 -30.84 24.63 12.78
N VAL A 41 -29.99 24.26 13.76
CA VAL A 41 -28.53 24.36 13.62
C VAL A 41 -27.93 23.12 12.94
N LEU A 42 -28.42 21.92 13.26
CA LEU A 42 -27.87 20.66 12.73
C LEU A 42 -27.98 20.49 11.21
N PRO A 43 -28.96 21.03 10.47
CA PRO A 43 -28.95 20.99 9.00
C PRO A 43 -27.70 21.60 8.35
N HIS A 44 -27.01 22.50 9.02
CA HIS A 44 -25.80 23.16 8.53
C HIS A 44 -24.51 22.37 8.82
N CYS A 45 -24.61 21.24 9.52
CA CYS A 45 -23.44 20.47 9.92
C CYS A 45 -22.88 19.57 8.81
N LYS A 46 -21.60 19.21 8.95
CA LYS A 46 -20.98 18.10 8.21
C LYS A 46 -21.30 16.78 8.90
N VAL A 47 -21.21 15.68 8.16
CA VAL A 47 -21.48 14.32 8.69
C VAL A 47 -20.66 14.01 9.93
N ASP A 48 -19.35 14.29 9.92
CA ASP A 48 -18.47 13.97 11.05
C ASP A 48 -18.82 14.78 12.31
N GLN A 49 -19.36 15.99 12.12
CA GLN A 49 -19.81 16.85 13.21
C GLN A 49 -21.12 16.34 13.80
N LEU A 50 -22.07 15.90 12.95
CA LEU A 50 -23.31 15.27 13.41
C LEU A 50 -23.01 14.02 14.24
N MET A 51 -22.09 13.19 13.75
CA MET A 51 -21.66 11.97 14.42
C MET A 51 -21.08 12.26 15.80
N TYR A 52 -20.20 13.26 15.91
CA TYR A 52 -19.62 13.69 17.18
C TYR A 52 -20.67 14.24 18.15
N VAL A 53 -21.58 15.11 17.68
CA VAL A 53 -22.66 15.67 18.52
C VAL A 53 -23.57 14.57 19.07
N GLU A 54 -23.89 13.55 18.26
CA GLU A 54 -24.65 12.40 18.73
C GLU A 54 -23.89 11.54 19.74
N GLU A 55 -22.57 11.37 19.58
CA GLU A 55 -21.74 10.65 20.56
C GLU A 55 -21.69 11.38 21.90
N CYS A 56 -21.49 12.70 21.89
CA CYS A 56 -21.57 13.53 23.10
C CYS A 56 -22.95 13.45 23.75
N SER A 57 -24.02 13.55 22.96
CA SER A 57 -25.40 13.51 23.48
C SER A 57 -25.75 12.16 24.09
N LYS A 58 -25.31 11.06 23.47
CA LYS A 58 -25.43 9.71 24.04
C LYS A 58 -24.67 9.57 25.35
N SER A 59 -23.48 10.15 25.47
CA SER A 59 -22.70 10.12 26.72
C SER A 59 -23.42 10.83 27.88
N LYS A 60 -24.26 11.82 27.56
CA LYS A 60 -25.14 12.53 28.50
C LYS A 60 -26.52 11.87 28.68
N GLY A 61 -26.79 10.74 28.01
CA GLY A 61 -28.04 9.98 28.11
C GLY A 61 -29.21 10.54 27.30
N ARG A 62 -28.97 11.43 26.33
CA ARG A 62 -30.01 12.02 25.49
C ARG A 62 -30.01 11.44 24.08
N ASP A 63 -31.18 10.96 23.65
CA ASP A 63 -31.38 10.42 22.31
C ASP A 63 -31.83 11.50 21.32
N LEU A 64 -30.91 11.96 20.46
CA LEU A 64 -31.22 12.91 19.37
C LEU A 64 -31.84 12.24 18.13
N SER A 65 -32.05 10.92 18.17
CA SER A 65 -32.58 10.13 17.05
C SER A 65 -33.81 10.73 16.36
N PRO A 66 -34.81 11.32 17.07
CA PRO A 66 -35.99 11.88 16.40
C PRO A 66 -35.68 13.04 15.45
N ILE A 67 -34.67 13.85 15.78
CA ILE A 67 -34.27 15.04 15.03
C ILE A 67 -33.24 14.66 13.96
N THR A 68 -32.33 13.77 14.29
CA THR A 68 -31.19 13.45 13.44
C THR A 68 -31.50 12.41 12.38
N ASP A 69 -32.51 11.56 12.54
CA ASP A 69 -32.80 10.48 11.58
C ASP A 69 -33.14 11.02 10.18
N MET A 70 -33.90 12.12 10.11
CA MET A 70 -34.19 12.83 8.86
C MET A 70 -32.95 13.50 8.26
N LEU A 71 -32.01 13.96 9.10
CA LEU A 71 -30.74 14.52 8.65
C LEU A 71 -29.83 13.42 8.09
N TRP A 72 -29.75 12.27 8.76
CA TRP A 72 -29.03 11.10 8.28
C TRP A 72 -29.54 10.61 6.93
N LYS A 73 -30.85 10.64 6.70
CA LYS A 73 -31.43 10.38 5.39
C LYS A 73 -30.90 11.35 4.32
N LYS A 74 -30.91 12.65 4.60
CA LYS A 74 -30.38 13.68 3.67
C LYS A 74 -28.89 13.50 3.40
N PHE A 75 -28.10 13.11 4.40
CA PHE A 75 -26.68 12.80 4.22
C PHE A 75 -26.48 11.54 3.37
N TYR A 76 -27.29 10.51 3.59
CA TYR A 76 -27.25 9.29 2.77
C TYR A 76 -27.55 9.60 1.31
N GLU A 77 -28.58 10.40 1.03
CA GLU A 77 -28.93 10.85 -0.32
C GLU A 77 -27.81 11.67 -0.96
N ARG A 78 -27.13 12.54 -0.19
CA ARG A 78 -26.01 13.36 -0.68
C ARG A 78 -24.78 12.53 -1.04
N GLU A 79 -24.39 11.57 -0.20
CA GLU A 79 -23.16 10.79 -0.36
C GLU A 79 -23.33 9.61 -1.33
N PHE A 80 -24.49 8.93 -1.28
CA PHE A 80 -24.71 7.69 -2.02
C PHE A 80 -25.71 7.83 -3.18
N GLY A 81 -26.43 8.95 -3.25
CA GLY A 81 -27.45 9.23 -4.25
C GLY A 81 -28.88 8.88 -3.79
N VAL A 82 -29.84 9.60 -4.37
CA VAL A 82 -31.27 9.48 -4.06
C VAL A 82 -31.83 8.11 -4.46
N GLU A 83 -31.36 7.53 -5.57
CA GLU A 83 -31.78 6.21 -6.04
C GLU A 83 -31.50 5.12 -5.00
N LYS A 84 -30.27 5.09 -4.46
CA LYS A 84 -29.90 4.11 -3.43
C LYS A 84 -30.68 4.32 -2.14
N ALA A 85 -30.99 5.56 -1.78
CA ALA A 85 -31.82 5.86 -0.62
C ALA A 85 -33.24 5.30 -0.81
N ASN A 86 -33.82 5.50 -2.00
CA ASN A 86 -35.13 4.96 -2.36
C ASN A 86 -35.15 3.43 -2.34
N ASP A 87 -34.10 2.77 -2.86
CA ASP A 87 -33.97 1.31 -2.80
C ASP A 87 -33.96 0.79 -1.35
N VAL A 88 -33.33 1.53 -0.43
CA VAL A 88 -33.32 1.17 0.99
C VAL A 88 -34.71 1.33 1.60
N VAL A 89 -35.41 2.44 1.31
CA VAL A 89 -36.80 2.64 1.76
C VAL A 89 -37.72 1.55 1.20
N GLN A 90 -37.56 1.18 -0.07
CA GLN A 90 -38.35 0.13 -0.70
C GLN A 90 -38.09 -1.24 -0.03
N ARG A 91 -36.84 -1.57 0.26
CA ARG A 91 -36.47 -2.79 0.99
C ARG A 91 -37.04 -2.83 2.41
N MET A 92 -37.01 -1.70 3.12
CA MET A 92 -37.65 -1.57 4.43
C MET A 92 -39.15 -1.83 4.37
N ARG A 93 -39.84 -1.26 3.38
CA ARG A 93 -41.28 -1.46 3.17
C ARG A 93 -41.62 -2.92 2.85
N GLN A 94 -40.83 -3.56 1.98
CA GLN A 94 -41.00 -4.97 1.61
C GLN A 94 -40.84 -5.90 2.82
N ASN A 95 -39.81 -5.67 3.63
CA ASN A 95 -39.51 -6.50 4.78
C ASN A 95 -40.29 -6.12 6.04
N LYS A 96 -41.07 -5.02 6.00
CA LYS A 96 -41.80 -4.43 7.14
C LYS A 96 -40.90 -4.11 8.34
N VAL A 97 -39.66 -3.69 8.08
CA VAL A 97 -38.69 -3.32 9.13
C VAL A 97 -38.32 -1.85 9.00
N ILE A 98 -38.24 -1.17 10.14
CA ILE A 98 -37.75 0.22 10.23
C ILE A 98 -36.37 0.17 10.87
N PHE A 99 -35.37 0.68 10.15
CA PHE A 99 -34.01 0.87 10.68
C PHE A 99 -33.70 2.36 10.75
N LYS A 100 -32.87 2.74 11.72
CA LYS A 100 -32.33 4.10 11.84
C LYS A 100 -31.39 4.40 10.67
N TRP A 101 -31.52 5.58 10.06
CA TRP A 101 -30.70 5.99 8.93
C TRP A 101 -29.21 6.08 9.29
N LYS A 102 -28.88 6.44 10.54
CA LYS A 102 -27.50 6.39 11.05
C LYS A 102 -26.86 5.01 10.87
N ALA A 103 -27.56 3.96 11.27
CA ALA A 103 -27.03 2.59 11.22
C ALA A 103 -26.81 2.13 9.76
N LEU A 104 -27.74 2.50 8.86
CA LEU A 104 -27.60 2.24 7.44
C LEU A 104 -26.41 2.97 6.82
N TYR A 105 -26.20 4.22 7.21
CA TYR A 105 -25.09 5.03 6.76
C TYR A 105 -23.75 4.41 7.17
N GLU A 106 -23.60 4.05 8.45
CA GLU A 106 -22.40 3.40 8.96
C GLU A 106 -22.14 2.04 8.30
N ALA A 107 -23.18 1.22 8.13
CA ALA A 107 -23.07 -0.07 7.46
C ALA A 107 -22.60 0.11 6.01
N LYS A 108 -23.13 1.11 5.29
CA LYS A 108 -22.74 1.39 3.90
C LYS A 108 -21.31 1.89 3.80
N LYS A 109 -20.88 2.74 4.73
CA LYS A 109 -19.49 3.22 4.81
C LYS A 109 -18.52 2.07 5.06
N LYS A 110 -18.86 1.15 5.97
CA LYS A 110 -18.06 -0.07 6.23
C LYS A 110 -17.95 -0.94 4.98
N GLU A 111 -19.06 -1.21 4.31
CA GLU A 111 -19.07 -1.99 3.06
C GLU A 111 -18.15 -1.38 1.99
N ALA A 112 -18.18 -0.05 1.82
CA ALA A 112 -17.29 0.65 0.91
C ALA A 112 -15.81 0.50 1.29
N THR A 113 -15.46 0.71 2.57
CA THR A 113 -14.07 0.55 3.04
C THR A 113 -13.57 -0.90 2.90
N GLU A 114 -14.43 -1.89 3.11
CA GLU A 114 -14.08 -3.30 2.91
C GLU A 114 -13.84 -3.62 1.44
N ALA A 115 -14.66 -3.07 0.53
CA ALA A 115 -14.47 -3.24 -0.91
C ALA A 115 -13.14 -2.62 -1.37
N GLU A 116 -12.80 -1.44 -0.84
CA GLU A 116 -11.52 -0.77 -1.08
C GLU A 116 -10.34 -1.60 -0.55
N ASN A 117 -10.39 -2.05 0.70
CA ASN A 117 -9.36 -2.89 1.30
C ASN A 117 -9.15 -4.19 0.49
N LYS A 118 -10.23 -4.83 0.04
CA LYS A 118 -10.14 -6.01 -0.85
C LYS A 118 -9.49 -5.68 -2.19
N ALA A 119 -9.69 -4.48 -2.74
CA ALA A 119 -9.01 -4.04 -3.95
C ALA A 119 -7.52 -3.80 -3.70
N ILE A 120 -7.16 -3.11 -2.61
CA ILE A 120 -5.78 -2.89 -2.18
C ILE A 120 -5.06 -4.22 -1.96
N ASP A 121 -5.68 -5.17 -1.28
CA ASP A 121 -5.10 -6.49 -1.02
C ASP A 121 -4.88 -7.28 -2.32
N ARG A 122 -5.78 -7.16 -3.30
CA ARG A 122 -5.58 -7.76 -4.62
C ARG A 122 -4.34 -7.19 -5.30
N VAL A 123 -4.15 -5.87 -5.26
CA VAL A 123 -2.95 -5.22 -5.82
C VAL A 123 -1.69 -5.65 -5.07
N ARG A 124 -1.72 -5.67 -3.73
CA ARG A 124 -0.60 -6.11 -2.90
C ARG A 124 -0.12 -7.52 -3.27
N LYS A 125 -1.05 -8.48 -3.40
CA LYS A 125 -0.74 -9.86 -3.80
C LYS A 125 -0.08 -9.95 -5.17
N LEU A 126 -0.48 -9.11 -6.13
CA LEU A 126 0.16 -9.07 -7.45
C LEU A 126 1.61 -8.58 -7.36
N TYR A 127 1.87 -7.55 -6.56
CA TYR A 127 3.22 -7.04 -6.32
C TYR A 127 4.12 -8.06 -5.62
N GLU A 128 3.62 -8.75 -4.60
CA GLU A 128 4.36 -9.81 -3.91
C GLU A 128 4.74 -10.94 -4.86
N LYS A 129 3.78 -11.43 -5.66
CA LYS A 129 4.02 -12.47 -6.68
C LYS A 129 5.06 -12.04 -7.71
N GLU A 130 5.02 -10.79 -8.14
CA GLU A 130 5.97 -10.22 -9.09
C GLU A 130 7.37 -10.06 -8.48
N ASN A 131 7.46 -9.64 -7.22
CA ASN A 131 8.71 -9.57 -6.48
C ASN A 131 9.34 -10.95 -6.30
N GLU A 132 8.56 -11.97 -5.92
CA GLU A 132 9.05 -13.36 -5.85
C GLU A 132 9.57 -13.86 -7.20
N ARG A 133 8.86 -13.54 -8.30
CA ARG A 133 9.29 -13.87 -9.65
C ARG A 133 10.64 -13.25 -9.98
N LYS A 134 10.87 -12.00 -9.58
CA LYS A 134 12.16 -11.31 -9.74
C LYS A 134 13.24 -11.92 -8.85
N GLN A 135 12.94 -12.19 -7.59
CA GLN A 135 13.86 -12.82 -6.63
C GLN A 135 14.30 -14.21 -7.09
N LYS A 136 13.40 -15.03 -7.65
CA LYS A 136 13.72 -16.35 -8.22
C LYS A 136 14.67 -16.25 -9.43
N ARG A 137 14.69 -15.13 -10.14
CA ARG A 137 15.58 -14.88 -11.28
C ARG A 137 16.94 -14.28 -10.87
N GLN A 138 17.09 -13.83 -9.63
CA GLN A 138 18.37 -13.34 -9.15
C GLN A 138 19.35 -14.49 -8.96
N VAL A 139 20.59 -14.28 -9.41
CA VAL A 139 21.69 -15.22 -9.22
C VAL A 139 22.01 -15.30 -7.74
N LYS A 140 21.73 -16.44 -7.11
CA LYS A 140 22.18 -16.71 -5.75
C LYS A 140 23.67 -16.98 -5.78
N VAL A 141 24.45 -16.19 -5.02
CA VAL A 141 25.85 -16.52 -4.75
C VAL A 141 25.86 -17.79 -3.90
N CYS A 142 26.18 -18.93 -4.50
CA CYS A 142 26.47 -20.13 -3.74
C CYS A 142 27.76 -19.89 -2.95
N THR A 143 27.64 -19.72 -1.64
CA THR A 143 28.79 -19.84 -0.75
C THR A 143 29.20 -21.32 -0.76
N PHE A 144 30.19 -21.64 -1.58
CA PHE A 144 30.87 -22.92 -1.44
C PHE A 144 31.58 -22.90 -0.09
N VAL A 145 30.95 -23.47 0.92
CA VAL A 145 31.61 -23.81 2.19
C VAL A 145 32.33 -25.12 1.93
N PRO A 146 33.68 -25.14 1.80
CA PRO A 146 34.40 -26.40 1.68
C PRO A 146 34.06 -27.27 2.90
N PRO A 147 33.86 -28.59 2.72
CA PRO A 147 33.60 -29.48 3.84
C PRO A 147 34.70 -29.31 4.88
N SER A 148 34.28 -28.95 6.10
CA SER A 148 35.16 -28.79 7.26
C SER A 148 36.06 -30.01 7.38
N SER A 149 37.36 -29.77 7.37
CA SER A 149 38.40 -30.79 7.36
C SER A 149 38.44 -31.55 8.68
N ASN A 150 37.59 -32.56 8.84
CA ASN A 150 37.78 -33.57 9.87
C ASN A 150 38.31 -34.85 9.23
N ASN A 151 39.63 -34.99 9.33
CA ASN A 151 40.40 -36.21 9.12
C ASN A 151 39.69 -37.45 9.70
N LYS A 152 39.21 -38.35 8.84
CA LYS A 152 39.13 -39.78 9.16
C LYS A 152 39.57 -40.60 7.95
N LYS A 153 40.80 -41.10 8.03
CA LYS A 153 41.25 -42.28 7.27
C LYS A 153 40.33 -43.44 7.59
N ARG A 154 39.78 -44.12 6.57
CA ARG A 154 39.62 -45.58 6.47
C ARG A 154 38.78 -45.94 5.24
N GLY A 155 39.24 -46.93 4.48
CA GLY A 155 38.38 -47.81 3.69
C GLY A 155 38.43 -47.58 2.19
N CYS A 156 39.18 -48.43 1.50
CA CYS A 156 39.16 -48.61 0.06
C CYS A 156 37.72 -48.85 -0.44
N ILE A 157 37.23 -47.99 -1.33
CA ILE A 157 36.32 -48.37 -2.40
C ILE A 157 36.91 -47.74 -3.65
N GLU A 158 37.35 -48.58 -4.57
CA GLU A 158 37.78 -48.21 -5.91
C GLU A 158 36.69 -47.35 -6.55
N VAL A 159 36.92 -46.03 -6.57
CA VAL A 159 36.06 -45.09 -7.28
C VAL A 159 36.35 -45.29 -8.76
N SER A 160 35.57 -46.18 -9.35
CA SER A 160 35.46 -46.35 -10.79
C SER A 160 35.34 -44.98 -11.48
N ASN A 161 36.42 -44.62 -12.18
CA ASN A 161 36.45 -43.70 -13.33
C ASN A 161 35.38 -42.59 -13.40
N MET A 162 35.31 -41.71 -12.41
CA MET A 162 34.69 -40.40 -12.64
C MET A 162 35.68 -39.52 -13.41
N LYS A 163 35.61 -39.61 -14.74
CA LYS A 163 36.29 -38.74 -15.72
C LYS A 163 35.86 -37.27 -15.57
N LYS A 164 36.18 -36.61 -14.46
CA LYS A 164 36.22 -35.14 -14.37
C LYS A 164 37.66 -34.70 -14.55
N GLY A 165 38.03 -34.27 -15.76
CA GLY A 165 39.28 -33.52 -15.92
C GLY A 165 39.93 -33.47 -17.30
N ASN A 166 39.44 -34.14 -18.34
CA ASN A 166 40.14 -34.17 -19.63
C ASN A 166 39.56 -33.24 -20.70
N LEU A 167 38.24 -32.99 -20.74
CA LEU A 167 37.64 -32.17 -21.79
C LEU A 167 38.16 -30.73 -21.77
N MET A 168 38.10 -30.06 -20.62
CA MET A 168 38.59 -28.68 -20.50
C MET A 168 40.12 -28.55 -20.61
N LYS A 169 40.87 -29.57 -20.16
CA LYS A 169 42.34 -29.57 -20.32
C LYS A 169 42.73 -29.78 -21.78
N LYS A 170 42.03 -30.67 -22.48
CA LYS A 170 42.23 -30.92 -23.91
C LYS A 170 41.83 -29.69 -24.74
N ALA A 171 40.65 -29.11 -24.49
CA ALA A 171 40.20 -27.90 -25.16
C ALA A 171 41.14 -26.71 -24.93
N ARG A 172 41.64 -26.50 -23.71
CA ARG A 172 42.65 -25.47 -23.41
C ARG A 172 43.96 -25.71 -24.16
N LYS A 173 44.39 -26.97 -24.23
CA LYS A 173 45.62 -27.34 -24.95
C LYS A 173 45.45 -27.16 -26.46
N GLU A 174 44.34 -27.60 -27.04
CA GLU A 174 44.01 -27.45 -28.46
C GLU A 174 43.85 -25.98 -28.87
N PHE A 175 43.25 -25.15 -28.02
CA PHE A 175 43.16 -23.71 -28.25
C PHE A 175 44.53 -23.04 -28.27
N LEU A 176 45.42 -23.38 -27.33
CA LEU A 176 46.80 -22.85 -27.33
C LEU A 176 47.63 -23.38 -28.50
N ASP A 177 47.28 -24.56 -29.03
CA ASP A 177 48.01 -25.21 -30.12
C ASP A 177 47.49 -24.85 -31.52
N CYS A 178 46.34 -24.16 -31.61
CA CYS A 178 45.73 -23.78 -32.88
C CYS A 178 46.54 -22.71 -33.64
N ARG A 179 46.41 -22.74 -34.97
CA ARG A 179 47.21 -21.93 -35.89
C ARG A 179 47.03 -20.43 -35.65
N GLU A 180 45.79 -20.00 -35.46
CA GLU A 180 45.41 -18.60 -35.26
C GLU A 180 46.06 -18.00 -34.00
N VAL A 181 46.06 -18.74 -32.89
CA VAL A 181 46.67 -18.30 -31.63
C VAL A 181 48.20 -18.23 -31.74
N LYS A 182 48.82 -19.18 -32.45
CA LYS A 182 50.27 -19.16 -32.73
C LYS A 182 50.66 -18.01 -33.65
N ASP A 183 49.88 -17.75 -34.69
CA ASP A 183 50.12 -16.66 -35.63
C ASP A 183 49.97 -15.31 -34.93
N PHE A 184 48.96 -15.16 -34.06
CA PHE A 184 48.78 -13.95 -33.25
C PHE A 184 49.93 -13.74 -32.25
N ALA A 185 50.42 -14.81 -31.61
CA ALA A 185 51.59 -14.76 -30.73
C ALA A 185 52.88 -14.38 -31.50
N ALA A 186 53.04 -14.87 -32.73
CA ALA A 186 54.17 -14.53 -33.59
C ALA A 186 54.13 -13.05 -34.02
N VAL A 187 52.96 -12.54 -34.43
CA VAL A 187 52.76 -11.12 -34.76
C VAL A 187 53.08 -10.23 -33.55
N ASN A 188 52.61 -10.58 -32.37
CA ASN A 188 52.91 -9.84 -31.13
C ASN A 188 54.40 -9.86 -30.79
N ARG A 189 55.09 -10.99 -31.00
CA ARG A 189 56.54 -11.09 -30.78
C ARG A 189 57.32 -10.19 -31.75
N ILE A 190 56.93 -10.14 -33.02
CA ILE A 190 57.54 -9.25 -34.03
C ILE A 190 57.28 -7.78 -33.66
N ALA A 191 56.06 -7.45 -33.24
CA ALA A 191 55.70 -6.09 -32.81
C ALA A 191 56.53 -5.64 -31.58
N LEU A 192 56.77 -6.53 -30.62
CA LEU A 192 57.61 -6.26 -29.46
C LEU A 192 59.09 -6.11 -29.83
N GLN A 193 59.59 -6.88 -30.79
CA GLN A 193 60.96 -6.74 -31.29
C GLN A 193 61.15 -5.43 -32.08
N ARG A 194 60.17 -5.03 -32.90
CA ARG A 194 60.20 -3.74 -33.60
C ARG A 194 60.23 -2.55 -32.64
N LYS A 195 59.53 -2.64 -31.49
CA LYS A 195 59.61 -1.62 -30.42
C LYS A 195 60.98 -1.56 -29.74
N ARG A 196 61.74 -2.65 -29.74
CA ARG A 196 63.10 -2.70 -29.14
C ARG A 196 64.21 -2.29 -30.12
N HIS A 197 63.93 -2.25 -31.42
CA HIS A 197 64.90 -1.91 -32.47
C HIS A 197 64.70 -0.52 -33.09
N ALA A 198 63.96 0.39 -32.42
CA ALA A 198 63.92 1.79 -32.86
C ALA A 198 65.33 2.40 -32.81
N PRO A 199 65.91 2.88 -33.92
CA PRO A 199 67.20 3.56 -33.88
C PRO A 199 67.08 4.89 -33.14
N SER A 200 67.98 5.12 -32.19
CA SER A 200 68.17 6.37 -31.48
C SER A 200 68.50 7.50 -32.47
N LEU A 201 67.59 8.46 -32.63
CA LEU A 201 67.91 9.72 -33.31
C LEU A 201 68.49 10.69 -32.28
N LEU A 202 69.81 10.58 -32.07
CA LEU A 202 70.64 11.64 -31.50
C LEU A 202 70.67 12.80 -32.51
N ILE A 203 70.01 13.90 -32.17
CA ILE A 203 70.13 15.17 -32.88
C ILE A 203 71.35 15.90 -32.27
N LYS A 204 72.36 16.15 -33.12
CA LYS A 204 73.53 17.00 -32.82
C LYS A 204 73.17 18.47 -33.02
#